data_AF-A0A848IQR7-F1
#
_entry.id   AF-A0A848IQR7-F1
#
_cell.length_a   1.000
_cell.length_b   1.000
_cell.length_c   1.000
_cell.angle_alpha   90.00
_cell.angle_beta   90.00
_cell.angle_gamma   90.00
#
_symmetry.space_group_name_H-M   'P 1'
#
loop_
_entity.id
_entity.type
_entity.pdbx_description
1 polymer ?
#
loop_
_entity_poly.entity_id
_entity_poly.type
_entity_poly.pdbx_seq_one_letter_code
_entity_poly.pdbx_strand_id
1 'polypeptide(L)' 'MPDFKDLTHEQKDALIVDLVKRLNALEAKLEKNSRNSSKPPSSDGPGRKPKSLRGTSGAKPGAQPGHKGKTLKRVVQP' A
#
# COMPACT_ATOMS: atom_id res chain seq x y z
N MET A 1 -33.57 -1.28 18.50
CA MET A 1 -32.30 -0.88 19.13
C MET A 1 -32.65 -0.38 20.52
N PRO A 2 -32.09 -0.95 21.60
CA PRO A 2 -32.31 -0.42 22.93
C PRO A 2 -31.88 1.05 22.96
N ASP A 3 -32.69 1.91 23.58
CA ASP A 3 -32.42 3.34 23.62
C ASP A 3 -31.19 3.59 24.51
N PHE A 4 -30.21 4.33 23.98
CA PHE A 4 -28.90 4.50 24.66
C PHE A 4 -29.02 5.24 26.00
N LYS A 5 -30.17 5.89 26.23
CA LYS A 5 -30.48 6.63 27.46
C LYS A 5 -30.71 5.70 28.65
N ASP A 6 -31.20 4.48 28.41
CA ASP A 6 -31.58 3.54 29.46
C ASP A 6 -30.47 2.55 29.82
N LEU A 7 -29.38 2.55 29.05
CA LEU A 7 -28.24 1.68 29.33
C LEU A 7 -27.41 2.20 30.51
N THR A 8 -27.01 1.26 31.37
CA THR A 8 -26.04 1.51 32.44
C THR A 8 -24.67 1.86 31.84
N HIS A 9 -23.81 2.49 32.63
CA HIS A 9 -22.45 2.84 32.19
C HIS A 9 -21.66 1.59 31.76
N GLU A 10 -21.77 0.49 32.50
CA GLU A 10 -21.11 -0.78 32.16
C GLU A 10 -21.58 -1.35 30.82
N GLN A 11 -22.88 -1.27 30.55
CA GLN A 11 -23.45 -1.71 29.26
C GLN A 11 -22.97 -0.84 28.10
N LYS A 12 -22.80 0.46 28.33
CA LYS A 12 -22.23 1.40 27.35
C LYS A 12 -20.77 1.09 27.07
N ASP A 13 -19.97 0.83 28.11
CA ASP A 13 -18.56 0.49 27.96
C ASP A 13 -18.38 -0.82 27.19
N ALA A 14 -19.18 -1.84 27.49
CA ALA A 14 -19.18 -3.09 26.74
C ALA A 14 -19.51 -2.89 25.25
N LEU A 15 -20.49 -2.04 24.95
CA LEU A 15 -20.83 -1.67 23.57
C LEU A 15 -19.71 -0.91 22.87
N ILE A 16 -19.08 0.05 23.54
CA ILE A 16 -17.93 0.80 22.99
C ILE A 16 -16.81 -0.17 22.63
N VAL A 17 -16.49 -1.12 23.50
CA VAL A 17 -15.46 -2.14 23.23
C VAL A 17 -15.82 -3.00 22.02
N ASP A 18 -17.07 -3.43 21.87
CA ASP A 18 -17.49 -4.21 20.69
C ASP A 18 -17.43 -3.38 19.41
N LEU A 19 -17.89 -2.12 19.46
CA LEU A 19 -17.86 -1.22 18.31
C LEU A 19 -16.43 -0.92 17.88
N VAL A 20 -15.53 -0.65 18.82
CA VAL A 20 -14.10 -0.44 18.53
C VAL A 20 -13.49 -1.69 17.90
N LYS A 21 -13.81 -2.89 18.41
CA LYS A 21 -13.34 -4.16 17.79
C LYS A 21 -13.82 -4.30 16.35
N ARG A 22 -15.10 -4.00 16.08
CA ARG A 22 -15.66 -4.06 14.72
C ARG A 22 -15.04 -3.02 13.80
N LEU A 23 -14.85 -1.79 14.28
CA LEU A 23 -14.17 -0.73 13.54
C LEU A 23 -12.75 -1.16 13.16
N ASN A 24 -11.95 -1.59 14.12
CA ASN A 24 -10.58 -2.04 13.86
C ASN A 24 -10.55 -3.19 12.84
N ALA A 25 -11.48 -4.13 12.94
CA ALA A 25 -11.58 -5.23 11.97
C ALA A 25 -11.97 -4.78 10.56
N LEU A 26 -12.79 -3.73 10.44
CA LEU A 26 -13.18 -3.14 9.15
C LEU A 26 -12.05 -2.28 8.57
N GLU A 27 -11.42 -1.44 9.38
CA GLU A 27 -10.26 -0.64 9.00
C GLU A 27 -9.12 -1.54 8.51
N ALA A 28 -8.80 -2.61 9.24
CA ALA A 28 -7.81 -3.59 8.81
C ALA A 28 -8.18 -4.32 7.50
N LYS A 29 -9.46 -4.41 7.13
CA LYS A 29 -9.88 -4.94 5.83
C LYS A 29 -9.68 -3.91 4.71
N LEU A 30 -9.89 -2.62 4.99
CA LEU A 30 -9.70 -1.52 4.05
C LEU A 30 -8.21 -1.25 3.77
N GLU A 31 -7.35 -1.35 4.77
CA GLU A 31 -5.90 -1.19 4.60
C GLU A 31 -5.24 -2.31 3.78
N LYS A 32 -5.93 -3.45 3.61
CA LYS A 32 -5.45 -4.60 2.85
C LYS A 32 -5.64 -4.40 1.34
N ASN A 33 -4.54 -4.08 0.66
CA ASN A 33 -4.44 -3.97 -0.80
C ASN A 33 -3.62 -5.14 -1.40
N SER A 34 -3.53 -5.21 -2.73
CA SER A 34 -2.80 -6.27 -3.44
C SER A 34 -1.31 -6.39 -3.03
N ARG A 35 -0.70 -5.34 -2.48
CA ARG A 35 0.71 -5.36 -2.06
C ARG A 35 0.94 -6.09 -0.74
N ASN A 36 -0.04 -6.12 0.16
CA ASN A 36 0.12 -6.65 1.52
C ASN A 36 -0.83 -7.81 1.86
N SER A 37 -1.67 -8.27 0.92
CA SER A 37 -2.71 -9.27 1.21
C SER A 37 -2.81 -10.45 0.23
N SER A 38 -1.82 -10.62 -0.65
CA SER A 38 -1.80 -11.66 -1.71
C SER A 38 -3.00 -11.62 -2.68
N LYS A 39 -3.85 -10.58 -2.59
CA LYS A 39 -4.96 -10.33 -3.52
C LYS A 39 -4.39 -9.93 -4.89
N PRO A 40 -5.05 -10.30 -6.00
CA PRO A 40 -4.61 -9.84 -7.31
C PRO A 40 -4.77 -8.31 -7.43
N PRO A 41 -3.88 -7.62 -8.17
CA PRO A 41 -3.95 -6.17 -8.36
C PRO A 41 -5.25 -5.66 -9.03
N SER A 42 -6.05 -6.56 -9.62
CA SER A 42 -7.39 -6.27 -10.13
C SER A 42 -8.41 -5.95 -9.04
N SER A 43 -8.18 -6.39 -7.81
CA SER A 43 -9.12 -6.22 -6.68
C SER A 43 -9.02 -4.86 -5.97
N ASP A 44 -8.01 -4.03 -6.26
CA ASP A 44 -7.76 -2.75 -5.57
C ASP A 44 -8.72 -1.59 -5.99
N GLY A 45 -9.68 -1.84 -6.89
CA GLY A 45 -10.67 -0.86 -7.31
C GLY A 45 -10.13 0.28 -8.21
N PRO A 46 -10.96 1.29 -8.54
CA PRO A 46 -10.66 2.32 -9.53
C PRO A 46 -9.59 3.35 -9.11
N GLY A 47 -9.18 3.38 -7.83
CA GLY A 47 -8.10 4.24 -7.33
C GLY A 47 -6.70 3.62 -7.42
N ARG A 48 -6.57 2.41 -7.98
CA ARG A 48 -5.28 1.72 -8.08
C ARG A 48 -4.32 2.43 -9.03
N LYS A 49 -3.03 2.43 -8.69
CA LYS A 49 -1.99 2.98 -9.57
C LYS A 49 -2.00 2.22 -10.91
N PRO A 50 -2.02 2.94 -12.06
CA PRO A 50 -2.04 2.29 -13.36
C PRO A 50 -0.76 1.46 -13.54
N LYS A 51 -0.92 0.27 -14.13
CA LYS A 51 0.23 -0.56 -14.50
C LYS A 51 0.96 0.12 -15.67
N SER A 52 2.30 0.17 -15.61
CA SER A 52 3.10 0.65 -16.73
C SER A 52 2.78 -0.16 -17.99
N LEU A 53 2.51 0.54 -19.09
CA LEU A 53 2.32 -0.05 -20.41
C LEU A 53 3.65 -0.28 -21.14
N ARG A 54 4.79 0.09 -20.53
CA ARG A 54 6.10 -0.09 -21.13
C ARG A 54 6.38 -1.59 -21.31
N GLY A 55 6.61 -2.00 -22.56
CA GLY A 55 7.06 -3.36 -22.86
C GLY A 55 8.43 -3.64 -22.25
N THR A 56 8.72 -4.92 -22.01
CA THR A 56 10.05 -5.36 -21.61
C THR A 56 11.01 -5.15 -22.77
N SER A 57 11.83 -4.10 -22.70
CA SER A 57 13.02 -4.03 -23.53
C SER A 57 14.00 -5.06 -22.98
N GLY A 58 14.24 -6.19 -23.65
CA GLY A 58 15.19 -7.22 -23.20
C GLY A 58 16.65 -6.73 -23.01
N ALA A 59 16.89 -5.44 -23.16
CA ALA A 59 18.08 -4.70 -22.80
C ALA A 59 18.41 -4.83 -21.30
N LYS A 60 19.69 -5.05 -21.00
CA LYS A 60 20.19 -5.05 -19.63
C LYS A 60 20.12 -3.63 -19.04
N PRO A 61 19.89 -3.48 -17.72
CA PRO A 61 19.99 -2.18 -17.05
C PRO A 61 21.38 -1.54 -17.28
N GLY A 62 21.42 -0.24 -17.56
CA GLY A 62 22.65 0.50 -17.85
C GLY A 62 22.85 0.83 -19.34
N ALA A 63 24.04 1.34 -19.66
CA ALA A 63 24.41 1.67 -21.03
C ALA A 63 24.53 0.40 -21.86
N GLN A 64 23.90 0.36 -23.05
CA GLN A 64 24.02 -0.79 -23.94
C GLN A 64 25.46 -0.94 -24.45
N PRO A 65 25.90 -2.16 -24.79
CA PRO A 65 27.19 -2.37 -25.44
C PRO A 65 27.37 -1.44 -26.64
N GLY A 66 28.46 -0.68 -26.68
CA GLY A 66 28.75 0.31 -27.74
C GLY A 66 28.39 1.76 -27.41
N HIS A 67 27.69 2.03 -26.30
CA HIS A 67 27.51 3.41 -25.84
C HIS A 67 28.84 4.01 -25.37
N LYS A 68 29.23 5.14 -25.97
CA LYS A 68 30.40 5.92 -25.53
C LYS A 68 30.13 6.52 -24.15
N GLY A 69 30.87 6.07 -23.13
CA GLY A 69 30.87 6.67 -21.81
C GLY A 69 31.52 8.05 -21.81
N LYS A 70 30.93 9.01 -21.10
CA LYS A 70 31.55 10.29 -20.75
C LYS A 70 31.73 10.33 -19.23
N THR A 71 32.83 9.77 -18.75
CA THR A 71 33.23 9.85 -17.34
C THR A 71 34.45 10.76 -17.21
N LEU A 72 34.48 11.63 -16.20
CA LEU A 72 35.66 12.44 -15.90
C LEU A 72 36.80 11.54 -15.41
N LYS A 73 38.02 11.79 -15.90
CA LYS A 73 39.21 11.10 -15.40
C LYS A 73 39.53 11.60 -14.00
N ARG A 74 39.90 10.69 -13.09
CA ARG A 74 40.33 11.05 -11.74
C ARG A 74 41.64 11.83 -11.82
N VAL A 75 41.70 13.00 -11.18
CA VAL A 75 42.93 13.81 -11.05
C VAL A 75 43.83 13.26 -9.93
N VAL A 76 45.14 13.47 -10.06
CA VAL A 76 46.16 12.93 -9.15
C VAL A 76 46.13 13.62 -7.78
N GLN A 77 45.81 14.91 -7.75
CA GLN A 77 45.56 15.68 -6.54
C GLN A 77 44.24 16.46 -6.70
N PRO A 78 43.38 16.50 -5.67
CA PRO A 78 42.13 17.24 -5.68
C PRO A 78 42.35 18.75 -5.72
#